data_AF-A0A2T3LYG0-F1
#
_entry.id   AF-A0A2T3LYG0-F1
#
_cell.length_a   1.000
_cell.length_b   1.000
_cell.length_c   1.000
_cell.angle_alpha   90.00
_cell.angle_beta   90.00
_cell.angle_gamma   90.00
#
_symmetry.space_group_name_H-M   'P 1'
#
loop_
_entity.id
_entity.type
_entity.pdbx_description
1 polymer ?
#
loop_
_entity_poly.entity_id
_entity_poly.type
_entity_poly.pdbx_seq_one_letter_code
_entity_poly.pdbx_strand_id
1 'polypeptide(L)'
;MEKIFERMMYGSRWLMAPIYFGLSFVLLALSVKFFQEIFDVIPVIITMKSMDLVLIILSLVDIALVGGLVVMVMFSGYENFVSRLDLDDHDDKLGWLGKLDASSLKNKVSASIVAISSIHLLKIFMNIENIDNSKLLWYLLIHITFVLSAFAMGYLDKITKH
;
A
#
# COMPACT_ATOMS: atom_id res chain seq x y z
N MET A 1 -11.59 24.14 27.51
CA MET A 1 -10.82 22.97 27.01
C MET A 1 -10.90 22.85 25.49
N GLU A 2 -12.01 23.18 24.84
CA GLU A 2 -12.15 23.22 23.37
C GLU A 2 -11.01 23.97 22.65
N LYS A 3 -10.69 25.20 23.05
CA LYS A 3 -9.66 26.01 22.38
C LYS A 3 -8.23 25.41 22.42
N ILE A 4 -7.92 24.57 23.41
CA ILE A 4 -6.63 23.87 23.50
C ILE A 4 -6.63 22.66 22.56
N PHE A 5 -7.76 21.93 22.52
CA PHE A 5 -7.95 20.79 21.63
C PHE A 5 -7.95 21.21 20.15
N GLU A 6 -8.64 22.30 19.81
CA GLU A 6 -8.60 22.90 18.47
C GLU A 6 -7.19 23.32 18.06
N ARG A 7 -6.47 24.05 18.94
CA ARG A 7 -5.07 24.45 18.66
C ARG A 7 -4.13 23.25 18.47
N MET A 8 -4.30 22.18 19.24
CA MET A 8 -3.55 20.93 19.02
C MET A 8 -3.91 20.28 17.69
N MET A 9 -5.20 20.25 17.33
CA MET A 9 -5.66 19.63 16.08
C MET A 9 -5.18 20.41 14.84
N TYR A 10 -5.28 21.74 14.86
CA TYR A 10 -4.72 22.61 13.82
C TYR A 10 -3.18 22.53 13.76
N GLY A 11 -2.51 22.43 14.91
CA GLY A 11 -1.06 22.23 14.99
C GLY A 11 -0.60 20.90 14.39
N SER A 12 -1.42 19.85 14.43
CA SER A 12 -1.08 18.53 13.87
C SER A 12 -0.87 18.56 12.35
N ARG A 13 -1.40 19.56 11.64
CA ARG A 13 -1.13 19.78 10.20
C ARG A 13 0.37 19.91 9.91
N TRP A 14 1.14 20.53 10.81
CA TRP A 14 2.58 20.68 10.68
C TRP A 14 3.34 19.35 10.80
N LEU A 15 2.76 18.34 11.46
CA LEU A 15 3.34 16.99 11.52
C LEU A 15 3.24 16.26 10.17
N MET A 16 2.23 16.58 9.36
CA MET A 16 2.03 15.95 8.05
C MET A 16 3.01 16.45 6.98
N ALA A 17 3.47 17.70 7.08
CA ALA A 17 4.43 18.28 6.15
C ALA A 17 5.75 17.46 5.99
N PRO A 18 6.48 17.12 7.07
CA PRO A 18 7.68 16.29 6.95
C PRO A 18 7.38 14.86 6.49
N ILE A 19 6.19 14.31 6.80
CA ILE A 19 5.79 12.98 6.33
C ILE A 19 5.62 12.97 4.81
N TYR A 20 4.87 13.93 4.24
CA TYR A 20 4.72 14.01 2.79
C TYR A 20 6.03 14.33 2.07
N PHE A 21 6.91 15.10 2.71
CA PHE A 21 8.25 15.32 2.19
C PHE A 21 9.06 14.01 2.15
N GLY A 22 8.99 13.19 3.19
CA GLY A 22 9.57 11.85 3.20
C GLY A 22 8.99 10.93 2.11
N LEU A 23 7.67 10.93 1.92
CA LEU A 23 7.02 10.13 0.87
C LEU A 23 7.44 10.56 -0.55
N SER A 24 7.70 11.85 -0.77
CA SER A 24 8.28 12.34 -2.04
C SER A 24 9.67 11.76 -2.29
N PHE A 25 10.52 11.65 -1.26
CA PHE A 25 11.82 10.96 -1.40
C PHE A 25 11.69 9.47 -1.67
N VAL A 26 10.69 8.81 -1.08
CA VAL A 26 10.39 7.40 -1.39
C VAL A 26 10.02 7.25 -2.87
N LEU A 27 9.18 8.14 -3.41
CA LEU A 27 8.84 8.12 -4.84
C LEU A 27 10.07 8.35 -5.74
N LEU A 28 10.96 9.26 -5.36
CA LEU A 28 12.22 9.46 -6.08
C LEU A 28 13.10 8.19 -6.03
N ALA A 29 13.24 7.57 -4.86
CA ALA A 29 14.02 6.34 -4.71
C ALA A 29 13.44 5.18 -5.55
N LEU A 30 12.12 5.00 -5.53
CA LEU A 30 11.43 4.02 -6.37
C LEU A 30 11.65 4.31 -7.86
N SER A 31 11.59 5.58 -8.28
CA SER A 31 11.83 5.97 -9.67
C SER A 31 13.26 5.66 -10.10
N VAL A 32 14.26 5.99 -9.27
CA VAL A 32 15.66 5.65 -9.54
C VAL A 32 15.82 4.13 -9.66
N LYS A 33 15.25 3.35 -8.74
CA LYS A 33 15.34 1.89 -8.77
C LYS A 33 14.67 1.29 -10.01
N PHE A 34 13.52 1.82 -10.41
CA PHE A 34 12.81 1.42 -11.63
C PHE A 34 13.69 1.58 -12.88
N PHE A 35 14.29 2.76 -13.06
CA PHE A 35 15.18 3.01 -14.20
C PHE A 35 16.47 2.20 -14.13
N GLN A 36 17.04 2.02 -12.93
CA GLN A 36 18.20 1.15 -12.73
C GLN A 36 17.91 -0.27 -13.23
N GLU A 37 16.77 -0.85 -12.86
CA GLU A 37 16.40 -2.21 -13.26
C GLU A 37 16.18 -2.32 -14.78
N ILE A 38 15.69 -1.27 -15.44
CA ILE A 38 15.63 -1.21 -16.91
C ILE A 38 17.03 -1.19 -17.52
N PHE A 39 17.93 -0.33 -17.01
CA PHE A 39 19.29 -0.21 -17.54
C PHE A 39 20.10 -1.50 -17.40
N ASP A 40 19.88 -2.25 -16.32
CA ASP A 40 20.52 -3.55 -16.11
C ASP A 40 20.05 -4.61 -17.14
N VAL A 41 18.83 -4.48 -17.67
CA VAL A 41 18.18 -5.52 -18.48
C VAL A 41 18.34 -5.28 -19.98
N ILE A 42 18.33 -4.02 -20.42
CA ILE A 42 18.54 -3.63 -21.83
C ILE A 42 19.72 -4.37 -22.49
N PRO A 43 20.93 -4.45 -21.90
CA PRO A 43 22.07 -5.06 -22.59
C PRO A 43 21.97 -6.58 -22.74
N VAL A 44 21.18 -7.25 -21.90
CA VAL A 44 21.09 -8.72 -21.84
C VAL A 44 19.76 -9.27 -22.34
N ILE A 45 18.81 -8.41 -22.73
CA ILE A 45 17.44 -8.81 -23.07
C ILE A 45 17.35 -9.84 -24.21
N ILE A 46 18.28 -9.80 -25.17
CA ILE A 46 18.30 -10.69 -26.34
C ILE A 46 18.87 -12.08 -25.98
N THR A 47 19.76 -12.15 -24.99
CA THR A 47 20.44 -13.39 -24.57
C THR A 47 19.81 -14.03 -23.34
N MET A 48 18.92 -13.33 -22.66
CA MET A 48 18.20 -13.77 -21.47
C MET A 48 17.11 -14.80 -21.81
N LYS A 49 16.89 -15.75 -20.90
CA LYS A 49 15.78 -16.72 -21.03
C LYS A 49 14.44 -16.01 -20.85
N SER A 50 13.39 -16.46 -21.55
CA SER A 50 12.06 -15.85 -21.49
C SER A 50 11.47 -15.78 -20.06
N MET A 51 11.77 -16.76 -19.22
CA MET A 51 11.31 -16.80 -17.83
C MET A 51 11.94 -15.70 -16.97
N ASP A 52 13.24 -15.46 -17.12
CA ASP A 52 13.97 -14.43 -16.39
C ASP A 52 13.47 -13.02 -16.77
N LEU A 53 13.18 -12.81 -18.06
CA LEU A 53 12.59 -11.57 -18.56
C LEU A 53 11.21 -11.30 -17.92
N VAL A 54 10.36 -12.31 -17.80
CA VAL A 54 9.05 -12.18 -17.14
C VAL A 54 9.21 -11.81 -15.66
N LEU A 55 10.17 -12.40 -14.95
CA LEU A 55 10.44 -12.10 -13.53
C LEU A 55 10.86 -10.63 -13.32
N ILE A 56 11.69 -10.10 -14.22
CA ILE A 56 12.10 -8.69 -14.21
C ILE A 56 10.90 -7.78 -14.48
N ILE A 57 10.08 -8.10 -15.49
CA ILE A 57 8.88 -7.31 -15.79
C ILE A 57 7.95 -7.28 -14.58
N LEU A 58 7.73 -8.41 -13.91
CA LEU A 58 6.94 -8.46 -12.67
C LEU A 58 7.55 -7.57 -11.58
N SER A 59 8.89 -7.56 -11.42
CA SER A 59 9.60 -6.66 -10.49
C SER A 59 9.35 -5.18 -10.80
N LEU A 60 9.42 -4.80 -12.09
CA LEU A 60 9.14 -3.43 -12.55
C LEU A 60 7.68 -3.02 -12.29
N VAL A 61 6.73 -3.94 -12.55
CA VAL A 61 5.30 -3.73 -12.25
C VAL A 61 5.08 -3.54 -10.75
N ASP A 62 5.74 -4.34 -9.90
CA ASP A 62 5.66 -4.21 -8.45
C ASP A 62 6.14 -2.84 -7.97
N ILE A 63 7.28 -2.36 -8.48
CA ILE A 63 7.79 -1.01 -8.16
C ILE A 63 6.77 0.06 -8.55
N ALA A 64 6.17 -0.05 -9.74
CA ALA A 64 5.15 0.88 -10.20
C ALA A 64 3.87 0.85 -9.33
N LEU A 65 3.41 -0.33 -8.94
CA LEU A 65 2.26 -0.50 -8.05
C LEU A 65 2.50 0.10 -6.66
N VAL A 66 3.70 -0.13 -6.09
CA VAL A 66 4.10 0.46 -4.81
C VAL A 66 4.15 1.99 -4.93
N GLY A 67 4.71 2.51 -6.02
CA GLY A 67 4.72 3.96 -6.30
C GLY A 67 3.31 4.55 -6.37
N GLY A 68 2.40 3.90 -7.10
CA GLY A 68 0.99 4.30 -7.18
C GLY A 68 0.29 4.29 -5.81
N LEU A 69 0.59 3.30 -4.97
CA LEU A 69 0.06 3.23 -3.60
C LEU A 69 0.59 4.39 -2.73
N VAL A 70 1.87 4.72 -2.82
CA VAL A 70 2.45 5.87 -2.10
C VAL A 70 1.76 7.17 -2.52
N VAL A 71 1.56 7.39 -3.83
CA VAL A 71 0.83 8.55 -4.35
C VAL A 71 -0.61 8.60 -3.82
N MET A 72 -1.32 7.47 -3.81
CA MET A 72 -2.68 7.39 -3.26
C MET A 72 -2.73 7.76 -1.77
N VAL A 73 -1.77 7.28 -0.98
CA VAL A 73 -1.65 7.62 0.45
C VAL A 73 -1.38 9.11 0.63
N MET A 74 -0.52 9.71 -0.19
CA MET A 74 -0.25 11.16 -0.14
C MET A 74 -1.50 11.98 -0.42
N PHE A 75 -2.23 11.68 -1.51
CA PHE A 75 -3.46 12.40 -1.86
C PHE A 75 -4.57 12.19 -0.83
N SER A 76 -4.81 10.95 -0.40
CA SER A 76 -5.84 10.66 0.60
C SER A 76 -5.52 11.27 1.95
N GLY A 77 -4.25 11.25 2.37
CA GLY A 77 -3.81 11.93 3.57
C GLY A 77 -4.01 13.44 3.48
N TYR A 78 -3.62 14.05 2.35
CA TYR A 78 -3.78 15.49 2.16
C TYR A 78 -5.24 15.92 2.20
N GLU A 79 -6.13 15.18 1.52
CA GLU A 79 -7.57 15.43 1.53
C GLU A 79 -8.14 15.36 2.96
N ASN A 80 -7.83 14.29 3.68
CA ASN A 80 -8.42 14.02 5.00
C ASN A 80 -7.91 14.96 6.10
N PHE A 81 -6.63 15.36 6.07
CA PHE A 81 -5.99 16.06 7.19
C PHE A 81 -5.65 17.52 6.91
N VAL A 82 -5.49 17.91 5.64
CA VAL A 82 -5.14 19.31 5.29
C VAL A 82 -6.34 20.01 4.68
N SER A 83 -6.90 19.45 3.60
CA SER A 83 -7.98 20.08 2.82
C SER A 83 -9.30 20.20 3.60
N ARG A 84 -9.77 19.14 4.26
CA ARG A 84 -11.07 19.16 4.99
C ARG A 84 -11.08 20.07 6.22
N LEU A 85 -9.92 20.34 6.81
CA LEU A 85 -9.80 21.24 7.96
C LEU A 85 -9.86 22.74 7.55
N ASP A 86 -9.71 23.04 6.27
CA ASP A 86 -9.57 24.42 5.72
C ASP A 86 -10.88 24.99 5.14
N LEU A 87 -11.99 24.24 5.24
CA LEU A 87 -13.31 24.77 4.91
C LEU A 87 -13.82 25.59 6.12
N ASP A 88 -14.03 26.87 5.86
CA ASP A 88 -14.47 27.88 6.83
C ASP A 88 -15.89 27.62 7.38
N ASP A 89 -15.97 27.76 8.71
CA ASP A 89 -16.99 28.44 9.51
C ASP A 89 -18.49 28.09 9.47
N HIS A 90 -18.87 26.81 9.35
CA HIS A 90 -20.19 26.37 9.85
C HIS A 90 -20.12 25.05 10.64
N ASP A 91 -20.92 24.98 11.71
CA ASP A 91 -20.95 24.10 12.90
C ASP A 91 -20.89 22.56 12.71
N ASP A 92 -20.59 22.04 11.51
CA ASP A 92 -20.65 20.60 11.21
C ASP A 92 -19.31 19.86 11.26
N LYS A 93 -18.28 20.45 11.89
CA LYS A 93 -16.91 19.87 11.97
C LYS A 93 -16.79 18.60 12.83
N LEU A 94 -17.82 18.16 13.55
CA LEU A 94 -17.77 16.94 14.39
C LEU A 94 -18.42 15.70 13.73
N GLY A 95 -19.28 15.89 12.71
CA GLY A 95 -20.01 14.79 12.07
C GLY A 95 -19.14 13.83 11.24
N TRP A 96 -17.96 14.28 10.77
CA TRP A 96 -17.06 13.48 9.94
C TRP A 96 -16.05 12.64 10.76
N LEU A 97 -15.65 13.12 11.94
CA LEU A 97 -14.73 12.40 12.84
C LEU A 97 -15.39 11.15 13.44
N GLY A 98 -16.70 11.18 13.65
CA GLY A 98 -17.50 10.02 14.06
C GLY A 98 -17.78 9.01 12.92
N LYS A 99 -17.45 9.36 11.67
CA LYS A 99 -17.67 8.52 10.47
C LYS A 99 -16.37 8.11 9.79
N LEU A 100 -15.23 8.17 10.48
CA LEU A 100 -14.05 7.42 10.04
C LEU A 100 -14.38 5.93 10.16
N ASP A 101 -14.88 5.39 9.06
CA ASP A 101 -15.29 4.00 8.91
C ASP A 101 -14.03 3.11 8.99
N ALA A 102 -13.54 2.89 10.21
CA ALA A 102 -12.39 2.05 10.51
C ALA A 102 -12.59 0.62 9.99
N SER A 103 -13.84 0.18 9.81
CA SER A 103 -14.20 -1.06 9.12
C SER A 103 -13.80 -1.00 7.64
N SER A 104 -14.18 0.07 6.92
CA SER A 104 -13.76 0.26 5.52
C SER A 104 -12.24 0.30 5.33
N LEU A 105 -11.50 0.88 6.28
CA LEU A 105 -10.03 0.96 6.21
C LEU A 105 -9.39 -0.42 6.45
N LYS A 106 -9.86 -1.18 7.45
CA LYS A 106 -9.37 -2.53 7.75
C LYS A 106 -9.49 -3.47 6.55
N ASN A 107 -10.65 -3.46 5.87
CA ASN A 107 -10.86 -4.31 4.68
C ASN A 107 -9.97 -3.90 3.51
N LYS A 108 -9.81 -2.59 3.26
CA LYS A 108 -8.93 -2.11 2.18
C LYS A 108 -7.47 -2.52 2.41
N VAL A 109 -6.98 -2.39 3.65
CA VAL A 109 -5.62 -2.80 4.01
C VAL A 109 -5.45 -4.32 3.85
N SER A 110 -6.42 -5.10 4.32
CA SER A 110 -6.37 -6.57 4.22
C SER A 110 -6.36 -7.05 2.77
N ALA A 111 -7.21 -6.47 1.92
CA ALA A 111 -7.24 -6.77 0.48
C ALA A 111 -5.90 -6.47 -0.21
N SER A 112 -5.26 -5.35 0.12
CA SER A 112 -3.93 -5.00 -0.41
C SER A 112 -2.84 -5.98 0.01
N ILE A 113 -2.84 -6.44 1.27
CA ILE A 113 -1.88 -7.43 1.78
C ILE A 113 -2.03 -8.76 1.03
N VAL A 114 -3.27 -9.22 0.82
CA VAL A 114 -3.55 -10.45 0.07
C VAL A 114 -3.05 -10.32 -1.37
N ALA A 115 -3.33 -9.21 -2.05
CA ALA A 115 -2.90 -8.98 -3.43
C ALA A 115 -1.37 -9.01 -3.58
N ILE A 116 -0.65 -8.29 -2.71
CA ILE A 116 0.83 -8.26 -2.70
C ILE A 116 1.38 -9.68 -2.44
N SER A 117 0.80 -10.40 -1.48
CA SER A 117 1.22 -11.76 -1.16
C SER A 117 0.96 -12.74 -2.32
N SER A 118 -0.13 -12.59 -3.09
CA SER A 118 -0.39 -13.40 -4.29
C SER A 118 0.66 -13.17 -5.38
N ILE A 119 1.05 -11.92 -5.63
CA ILE A 119 2.08 -11.60 -6.62
C ILE A 119 3.43 -12.20 -6.20
N HIS A 120 3.76 -12.12 -4.91
CA HIS A 120 4.98 -12.72 -4.38
C HIS A 120 5.00 -14.25 -4.55
N LEU A 121 3.88 -14.91 -4.25
CA LEU A 121 3.76 -16.36 -4.43
C LEU A 121 3.88 -16.75 -5.91
N LEU A 122 3.33 -15.96 -6.84
CA LEU A 122 3.52 -16.15 -8.27
C LEU A 122 5.00 -16.02 -8.68
N LYS A 123 5.73 -15.05 -8.13
CA LYS A 123 7.17 -14.88 -8.37
C LYS A 123 7.98 -16.10 -7.89
N ILE A 124 7.63 -16.65 -6.72
CA ILE A 124 8.24 -17.88 -6.19
C ILE A 124 7.92 -19.08 -7.07
N PHE A 125 6.67 -19.21 -7.50
CA PHE A 125 6.23 -20.28 -8.39
C PHE A 125 6.93 -20.23 -9.76
N MET A 126 7.14 -19.04 -10.31
CA MET A 126 7.89 -18.85 -11.55
C MET A 126 9.38 -19.23 -11.43
N ASN A 127 9.93 -19.33 -10.21
CA ASN A 127 11.31 -19.75 -9.94
C ASN A 127 11.38 -21.06 -9.15
N ILE A 128 10.37 -21.93 -9.30
CA ILE A 128 10.16 -23.12 -8.45
C ILE A 128 11.33 -24.10 -8.45
N GLU A 129 12.05 -24.23 -9.56
CA GLU A 129 13.20 -25.14 -9.67
C GLU A 129 14.37 -24.76 -8.76
N ASN A 130 14.47 -23.48 -8.37
CA ASN A 130 15.55 -22.95 -7.53
C ASN A 130 15.14 -22.73 -6.07
N ILE A 131 13.90 -23.07 -5.70
CA ILE A 131 13.33 -22.84 -4.37
C ILE A 131 13.14 -24.20 -3.69
N ASP A 132 13.66 -24.32 -2.46
CA ASP A 132 13.44 -25.51 -1.65
C ASP A 132 11.94 -25.73 -1.38
N ASN A 133 11.47 -26.97 -1.56
CA ASN A 133 10.07 -27.34 -1.38
C ASN A 133 9.52 -26.97 0.01
N SER A 134 10.35 -27.02 1.05
CA SER A 134 9.94 -26.64 2.42
C SER A 134 9.60 -25.15 2.47
N LYS A 135 10.38 -24.30 1.80
CA LYS A 135 10.12 -22.86 1.71
C LYS A 135 8.87 -22.57 0.91
N LEU A 136 8.65 -23.30 -0.19
CA LEU A 136 7.46 -23.17 -1.02
C LEU A 136 6.16 -23.40 -0.21
N LEU A 137 6.15 -24.46 0.62
CA LEU A 137 5.05 -24.76 1.53
C LEU A 137 4.82 -23.64 2.55
N TRP A 138 5.87 -23.05 3.12
CA TRP A 138 5.75 -21.92 4.04
C TRP A 138 5.16 -20.68 3.36
N TYR A 139 5.59 -20.34 2.15
CA TYR A 139 5.02 -19.23 1.41
C TYR A 139 3.53 -19.42 1.10
N LEU A 140 3.15 -20.64 0.70
CA LEU A 140 1.75 -21.00 0.48
C LEU A 140 0.92 -20.89 1.77
N LEU A 141 1.42 -21.42 2.89
CA LEU A 141 0.74 -21.38 4.18
C LEU A 141 0.52 -19.95 4.68
N ILE A 142 1.55 -19.10 4.56
CA ILE A 142 1.44 -17.68 4.92
C ILE A 142 0.38 -16.99 4.04
N HIS A 143 0.39 -17.25 2.73
CA HIS A 143 -0.58 -16.67 1.81
C HIS A 143 -2.02 -17.08 2.17
N ILE A 144 -2.26 -18.38 2.40
CA ILE A 144 -3.57 -18.86 2.83
C ILE A 144 -4.00 -18.23 4.16
N THR A 145 -3.07 -18.02 5.09
CA THR A 145 -3.36 -17.34 6.36
C THR A 145 -3.85 -15.90 6.13
N PHE A 146 -3.24 -15.16 5.20
CA PHE A 146 -3.71 -13.82 4.84
C PHE A 146 -5.07 -13.84 4.15
N VAL A 147 -5.30 -14.77 3.22
CA VAL A 147 -6.60 -14.92 2.53
C VAL A 147 -7.71 -15.22 3.53
N LEU A 148 -7.48 -16.17 4.45
CA LEU A 148 -8.45 -16.51 5.49
C LEU A 148 -8.72 -15.33 6.44
N SER A 149 -7.68 -14.59 6.82
CA SER A 149 -7.82 -13.40 7.68
C SER A 149 -8.64 -12.31 6.98
N ALA A 150 -8.38 -12.04 5.70
CA ALA A 150 -9.14 -11.07 4.90
C ALA A 150 -10.60 -11.47 4.73
N PHE A 151 -10.84 -12.76 4.46
CA PHE A 151 -12.19 -13.29 4.35
C PHE A 151 -12.94 -13.19 5.68
N ALA A 152 -12.31 -13.54 6.79
CA ALA A 152 -12.89 -13.42 8.13
C ALA A 152 -13.26 -11.97 8.47
N MET A 153 -12.39 -11.00 8.14
CA MET A 153 -12.68 -9.58 8.32
C MET A 153 -13.88 -9.14 7.48
N GLY A 154 -13.91 -9.50 6.20
CA GLY A 154 -15.05 -9.17 5.32
C GLY A 154 -16.36 -9.82 5.78
N TYR A 155 -16.29 -11.04 6.32
CA TYR A 155 -17.45 -11.74 6.87
C TYR A 155 -17.97 -11.10 8.16
N LEU A 156 -17.08 -10.76 9.11
CA LEU A 156 -17.42 -10.05 10.34
C LEU A 156 -18.05 -8.70 10.05
N ASP A 157 -17.50 -7.94 9.10
CA ASP A 157 -18.06 -6.66 8.70
C ASP A 157 -19.45 -6.79 8.06
N LYS A 158 -19.72 -7.88 7.32
CA LYS A 158 -21.05 -8.17 6.79
C LYS A 158 -22.08 -8.45 7.89
N ILE A 159 -21.69 -9.17 8.95
CA ILE A 159 -22.58 -9.49 10.07
C ILE A 159 -22.82 -8.27 10.96
N THR A 160 -21.79 -7.43 11.16
CA THR A 160 -21.85 -6.29 12.10
C THR A 160 -22.53 -5.06 11.49
N LYS A 161 -22.76 -5.03 10.17
CA LYS A 161 -23.44 -3.93 9.45
C LYS A 161 -24.99 -3.92 9.56
N HIS A 162 -25.55 -4.48 10.64
CA HIS A 162 -26.96 -4.39 10.98
C HIS A 162 -27.24 -3.29 12.01
#